data_AF-A0A7Y7WRH8-F1
#
_entry.id   AF-A0A7Y7WRH8-F1
#
_cell.length_a   1.000
_cell.length_b   1.000
_cell.length_c   1.000
_cell.angle_alpha   90.00
_cell.angle_beta   90.00
_cell.angle_gamma   90.00
#
_symmetry.space_group_name_H-M   'P 1'
#
loop_
_entity.id
_entity.type
_entity.pdbx_description
1 polymer ?
#
loop_
_entity_poly.entity_id
_entity_poly.type
_entity_poly.pdbx_seq_one_letter_code
_entity_poly.pdbx_strand_id
1 'polypeptide(L)' 'MRYKLPESLYQIRVDVRSEESLVTAYELLEAAAATAYEAVENLSGSNRKVVLGVVHLIEMARAFVNSALDERVVVRP' A
#
# COMPACT_ATOMS: atom_id res chain seq x y z
N MET A 1 -10.37 -25.64 0.23
CA MET A 1 -9.04 -25.29 -0.31
C MET A 1 -8.45 -24.18 0.54
N ARG A 2 -7.30 -24.39 1.18
CA ARG A 2 -6.53 -23.31 1.84
C ARG A 2 -5.65 -22.69 0.77
N TYR A 3 -5.90 -21.43 0.40
CA TYR A 3 -4.96 -20.67 -0.44
C TYR A 3 -3.63 -20.57 0.33
N LYS A 4 -2.61 -21.27 -0.16
CA LYS A 4 -1.25 -21.15 0.34
C LYS A 4 -0.63 -20.00 -0.46
N LEU A 5 -0.51 -18.82 0.17
CA LEU A 5 0.24 -17.72 -0.44
C LEU A 5 1.66 -18.22 -0.73
N PRO A 6 2.25 -17.94 -1.90
CA PRO A 6 3.63 -18.31 -2.17
C PRO A 6 4.52 -17.70 -1.09
N GLU A 7 5.54 -18.46 -0.64
CA GLU A 7 6.57 -17.91 0.25
C GLU A 7 7.09 -16.62 -0.38
N SER A 8 7.04 -15.54 0.40
CA SER A 8 7.34 -14.17 -0.03
C SER A 8 8.45 -14.12 -1.07
N LEU A 9 8.10 -13.84 -2.33
CA LEU A 9 9.06 -13.59 -3.42
C LEU A 9 9.81 -12.27 -3.24
N TYR A 10 9.48 -11.54 -2.18
CA TYR A 10 9.99 -10.22 -1.89
C TYR A 10 10.71 -10.29 -0.56
N GLN A 11 11.89 -10.91 -0.57
CA GLN A 11 12.90 -10.63 0.45
C GLN A 11 13.48 -9.23 0.19
N ILE A 12 12.59 -8.22 0.13
CA ILE A 12 13.03 -6.84 0.03
C ILE A 12 13.59 -6.54 1.40
N ARG A 13 14.92 -6.59 1.51
CA ARG A 13 15.61 -5.85 2.57
C ARG A 13 15.44 -4.38 2.23
N VAL A 14 14.22 -3.88 2.40
CA VAL A 14 13.98 -2.45 2.48
C VAL A 14 14.69 -2.08 3.76
N ASP A 15 15.84 -1.42 3.68
CA ASP A 15 16.09 -0.47 4.75
C ASP A 15 14.97 0.56 4.59
N VAL A 16 13.86 0.35 5.32
CA VAL A 16 12.64 1.18 5.29
C VAL A 16 12.97 2.66 5.58
N ARG A 17 14.23 2.94 5.92
CA ARG A 17 14.81 4.23 6.15
C ARG A 17 15.42 4.92 4.91
N SER A 18 15.44 4.34 3.71
CA SER A 18 15.83 5.11 2.50
C SER A 18 14.64 5.82 1.86
N GLU A 19 14.85 7.03 1.32
CA GLU A 19 13.78 7.79 0.65
C GLU A 19 13.28 7.05 -0.59
N GLU A 20 14.20 6.52 -1.40
CA GLU A 20 13.90 5.68 -2.57
C GLU A 20 12.99 4.50 -2.22
N SER A 21 13.27 3.81 -1.10
CA SER A 21 12.43 2.71 -0.61
C SER A 21 11.01 3.15 -0.25
N LEU A 22 10.85 4.34 0.34
CA LEU A 22 9.55 4.90 0.70
C LEU A 22 8.79 5.37 -0.55
N VAL A 23 9.48 5.95 -1.54
CA VAL A 23 8.90 6.32 -2.83
C VAL A 23 8.40 5.06 -3.56
N THR A 24 9.21 4.01 -3.65
CA THR A 24 8.77 2.73 -4.23
C THR A 24 7.58 2.14 -3.48
N ALA A 25 7.58 2.20 -2.15
CA ALA A 25 6.43 1.74 -1.36
C ALA A 25 5.16 2.56 -1.66
N TYR A 26 5.27 3.88 -1.81
CA TYR A 26 4.16 4.75 -2.19
C TYR A 26 3.59 4.37 -3.57
N GLU A 27 4.43 4.19 -4.58
CA GLU A 27 4.03 3.78 -5.93
C GLU A 27 3.33 2.42 -5.95
N LEU A 28 3.81 1.45 -5.16
CA LEU A 28 3.16 0.15 -5.01
C LEU A 28 1.77 0.27 -4.38
N LEU A 29 1.63 1.15 -3.38
CA LEU A 29 0.34 1.40 -2.73
C LEU A 29 -0.65 2.11 -3.68
N GLU A 30 -0.19 3.02 -4.53
CA GLU A 30 -1.02 3.62 -5.60
C GLU A 30 -1.54 2.57 -6.59
N ALA A 31 -0.66 1.69 -7.07
CA ALA A 31 -1.05 0.60 -7.97
C ALA A 31 -2.05 -0.36 -7.30
N ALA A 32 -1.86 -0.67 -6.02
CA ALA A 32 -2.80 -1.47 -5.24
C ALA A 32 -4.15 -0.78 -5.07
N ALA A 33 -4.16 0.53 -4.81
CA ALA A 33 -5.38 1.33 -4.68
C ALA A 33 -6.17 1.30 -6.00
N ALA A 34 -5.53 1.59 -7.13
CA ALA A 34 -6.17 1.55 -8.45
C ALA A 34 -6.82 0.19 -8.74
N THR A 35 -6.09 -0.90 -8.46
CA THR A 35 -6.61 -2.27 -8.62
C THR A 35 -7.81 -2.54 -7.70
N ALA A 36 -7.77 -2.06 -6.45
CA ALA A 36 -8.85 -2.26 -5.50
C ALA A 36 -10.09 -1.42 -5.86
N TYR A 37 -9.94 -0.18 -6.31
CA TYR A 37 -11.04 0.65 -6.78
C TYR A 37 -11.74 0.02 -7.99
N GLU A 38 -10.98 -0.49 -8.97
CA GLU A 38 -11.55 -1.22 -10.10
C GLU A 38 -12.35 -2.47 -9.66
N ALA A 39 -11.86 -3.19 -8.64
CA ALA A 39 -12.59 -4.31 -8.06
C ALA A 39 -13.88 -3.88 -7.32
N VAL A 40 -13.91 -2.71 -6.67
CA VAL A 40 -15.13 -2.17 -6.01
C VAL A 40 -16.24 -1.92 -7.01
N GLU A 41 -15.91 -1.41 -8.21
CA GLU A 41 -16.89 -1.12 -9.27
C GLU A 41 -17.53 -2.40 -9.82
N ASN A 42 -16.77 -3.50 -9.87
CA ASN A 42 -17.20 -4.78 -10.44
C ASN A 42 -17.82 -5.75 -9.41
N LEU A 43 -17.88 -5.39 -8.12
CA LEU A 43 -18.40 -6.24 -7.05
C LEU A 43 -19.66 -5.67 -6.41
N SER A 44 -20.47 -6.54 -5.81
CA SER A 44 -21.65 -6.17 -5.03
C SER A 44 -21.72 -6.89 -3.68
N GLY A 45 -22.61 -6.45 -2.80
CA GLY A 45 -22.85 -7.08 -1.49
C GLY A 45 -21.64 -7.10 -0.56
N SER A 46 -21.44 -8.22 0.14
CA SER A 46 -20.39 -8.38 1.14
C SER A 46 -18.98 -8.30 0.56
N ASN A 47 -18.76 -8.78 -0.67
CA ASN A 47 -17.45 -8.74 -1.31
C ASN A 47 -17.01 -7.30 -1.58
N ARG A 48 -17.94 -6.44 -2.04
CA ARG A 48 -17.67 -5.00 -2.21
C ARG A 48 -17.26 -4.34 -0.90
N LYS A 49 -17.92 -4.69 0.22
CA LYS A 49 -17.59 -4.15 1.55
C LYS A 49 -16.18 -4.53 2.00
N VAL A 50 -15.76 -5.77 1.73
CA VAL A 50 -14.39 -6.24 2.03
C VAL A 50 -13.36 -5.44 1.22
N VAL A 51 -13.58 -5.27 -0.09
CA VAL A 51 -12.64 -4.50 -0.93
C VAL A 51 -12.59 -3.03 -0.53
N LEU A 52 -13.73 -2.41 -0.16
CA LEU A 52 -13.73 -1.06 0.41
C LEU A 52 -12.90 -0.97 1.71
N GLY A 53 -12.93 -2.01 2.55
CA GLY A 53 -12.06 -2.11 3.71
C GLY A 53 -10.58 -2.19 3.33
N VAL A 54 -10.24 -2.93 2.27
CA VAL A 54 -8.86 -3.01 1.75
C VAL A 54 -8.40 -1.65 1.21
N VAL A 55 -9.25 -0.95 0.44
CA VAL A 55 -8.97 0.43 -0.03
C VAL A 55 -8.63 1.33 1.16
N HIS A 56 -9.46 1.30 2.21
CA HIS A 56 -9.22 2.11 3.40
C HIS A 56 -7.85 1.82 4.05
N LEU A 57 -7.46 0.55 4.16
CA LEU A 57 -6.15 0.17 4.70
C LEU A 57 -4.99 0.64 3.81
N ILE A 58 -5.16 0.61 2.48
CA ILE A 58 -4.16 1.11 1.53
C ILE A 58 -3.98 2.62 1.71
N GLU A 59 -5.07 3.39 1.81
CA GLU A 59 -4.99 4.84 2.02
C GLU A 59 -4.32 5.19 3.35
N MET A 60 -4.59 4.44 4.42
CA MET A 60 -3.90 4.60 5.69
C MET A 60 -2.40 4.31 5.57
N ALA A 61 -2.02 3.23 4.88
CA ALA A 61 -0.62 2.89 4.66
C ALA A 61 0.11 4.00 3.86
N ARG A 62 -0.55 4.56 2.85
CA ARG A 62 -0.01 5.69 2.07
C ARG A 62 0.20 6.93 2.94
N ALA A 63 -0.75 7.26 3.80
CA ALA A 63 -0.61 8.38 4.72
C ALA A 63 0.61 8.22 5.65
N PHE A 64 0.88 7.01 6.13
CA PHE A 64 2.09 6.74 6.92
C PHE A 64 3.38 6.89 6.10
N VAL A 65 3.41 6.42 4.86
CA VAL A 65 4.56 6.56 3.96
C VAL A 65 4.81 8.04 3.63
N ASN A 66 3.76 8.78 3.30
CA ASN A 66 3.84 10.23 3.05
C ASN A 66 4.37 10.98 4.28
N SER A 67 3.87 10.69 5.48
CA SER A 67 4.39 11.30 6.70
C SER A 67 5.88 11.02 6.89
N ALA A 68 6.33 9.80 6.62
CA ALA A 68 7.74 9.42 6.73
C ALA A 68 8.64 10.08 5.65
N LEU A 69 8.08 10.38 4.48
CA LEU A 69 8.74 11.15 3.42
C LEU A 69 8.82 12.63 3.79
N ASP A 70 7.71 13.22 4.24
CA ASP A 70 7.63 14.64 4.63
C ASP A 70 8.56 14.97 5.79
N GLU A 71 8.67 14.08 6.80
CA GLU A 71 9.63 14.21 7.90
C GLU A 71 11.10 14.28 7.42
N ARG A 72 11.42 13.71 6.26
CA ARG A 72 12.76 13.84 5.65
C ARG A 72 12.96 15.12 4.86
N VAL A 73 11.90 15.66 4.26
CA VAL A 73 11.96 16.93 3.52
C VAL A 73 12.21 18.10 4.49
N VAL A 74 11.90 17.95 5.78
CA VAL A 74 12.32 18.87 6.86
C VAL A 74 13.82 18.72 7.16
N VAL A 75 14.67 19.06 6.19
CA VAL A 75 16.08 19.32 6.46
C VAL A 75 16.19 20.69 7.13
N ARG A 76 16.78 20.68 8.34
CA ARG A 76 17.07 21.81 9.23
C ARG A 76 17.82 22.97 8.53
N PRO A 77 17.70 24.20 9.05
CA PRO A 77 18.35 25.41 8.51
C PRO A 77 19.87 25.31 8.42
#